data_AF-A0A962MM88-F1
#
_entry.id   AF-A0A962MM88-F1
#
_cell.length_a   1.000
_cell.length_b   1.000
_cell.length_c   1.000
_cell.angle_alpha   90.00
_cell.angle_beta   90.00
_cell.angle_gamma   90.00
#
_symmetry.space_group_name_H-M   'P 1'
#
loop_
_entity.id
_entity.type
_entity.pdbx_description
1 polymer ?
#
loop_
_entity_poly.entity_id
_entity_poly.type
_entity_poly.pdbx_seq_one_letter_code
_entity_poly.pdbx_strand_id
1 'polypeptide(L)'
;QLGLKVLVLDHSEKVAEKIRISGGGRANFTNVDVTAANFLSENPRFAKSALSRFTPADFVALVKKHGIAFHEKHKGQLFCDRSAEDLIAMLLAECAAGGVERWQPCGVKNTDRKFNRMRPSMARVFGFETRRPRQTKAD
;
A
#
# COMPACT_ATOMS: atom_id res chain seq x y z
N GLN A 1 3.26 -12.90 -6.00
CA GLN A 1 2.06 -13.11 -5.16
C GLN A 1 2.23 -14.36 -4.29
N LEU A 2 1.67 -14.36 -3.06
CA LEU A 2 1.79 -15.46 -2.08
C LEU A 2 0.54 -16.35 -1.95
N GLY A 3 -0.50 -16.14 -2.76
CA GLY A 3 -1.70 -16.99 -2.80
C GLY A 3 -2.66 -16.87 -1.60
N LEU A 4 -2.52 -15.83 -0.79
CA LEU A 4 -3.39 -15.58 0.36
C LEU A 4 -4.68 -14.85 -0.04
N LYS A 5 -5.76 -15.10 0.70
CA LYS A 5 -7.00 -14.30 0.60
C LYS A 5 -6.86 -13.07 1.49
N VAL A 6 -6.95 -11.88 0.90
CA VAL A 6 -6.68 -10.61 1.57
C VAL A 6 -7.83 -9.63 1.36
N LEU A 7 -8.25 -8.97 2.44
CA LEU A 7 -9.15 -7.82 2.43
C LEU A 7 -8.42 -6.61 3.03
N VAL A 8 -8.43 -5.48 2.34
CA VAL A 8 -7.93 -4.18 2.83
C VAL A 8 -9.12 -3.30 3.19
N LEU A 9 -9.08 -2.70 4.38
CA LEU A 9 -10.09 -1.75 4.86
C LEU A 9 -9.45 -0.36 4.99
N ASP A 10 -10.07 0.65 4.40
CA ASP A 10 -9.66 2.05 4.57
C ASP A 10 -10.88 2.91 4.89
N HIS A 11 -10.74 3.83 5.84
CA HIS A 11 -11.81 4.73 6.28
C HIS A 11 -12.07 5.87 5.30
N SER A 12 -11.10 6.21 4.46
CA SER A 12 -11.14 7.33 3.52
C SER A 12 -12.04 7.00 2.32
N GLU A 13 -12.63 8.02 1.69
CA GLU A 13 -13.39 7.81 0.44
C GLU A 13 -12.47 7.40 -0.72
N LYS A 14 -11.28 8.00 -0.77
CA LYS A 14 -10.24 7.70 -1.76
C LYS A 14 -9.05 7.05 -1.07
N VAL A 15 -8.50 6.04 -1.73
CA VAL A 15 -7.29 5.35 -1.26
C VAL A 15 -6.05 6.21 -1.46
N ALA A 16 -5.03 5.96 -0.64
CA ALA A 16 -3.69 6.46 -0.85
C ALA A 16 -3.56 8.00 -0.93
N GLU A 17 -4.48 8.74 -0.28
CA GLU A 17 -4.48 10.21 -0.27
C GLU A 17 -3.12 10.81 0.16
N LYS A 18 -2.41 10.19 1.12
CA LYS A 18 -1.07 10.62 1.52
C LYS A 18 -0.04 10.44 0.40
N ILE A 19 -0.11 9.37 -0.38
CA ILE A 19 0.76 9.17 -1.55
C ILE A 19 0.45 10.24 -2.58
N ARG A 20 -0.84 10.47 -2.87
CA ARG A 20 -1.33 11.43 -3.86
C ARG A 20 -0.76 12.83 -3.66
N ILE A 21 -0.67 13.29 -2.40
CA ILE A 21 -0.16 14.64 -2.09
C ILE A 21 1.35 14.68 -1.78
N SER A 22 2.00 13.53 -1.63
CA SER A 22 3.42 13.47 -1.26
C SER A 22 4.33 14.02 -2.37
N GLY A 23 5.46 14.62 -1.96
CA GLY A 23 6.45 15.14 -2.92
C GLY A 23 5.90 16.21 -3.88
N GLY A 24 4.88 16.96 -3.47
CA GLY A 24 4.21 17.95 -4.32
C GLY A 24 3.42 17.30 -5.47
N GLY A 25 2.79 16.15 -5.23
CA GLY A 25 2.00 15.43 -6.22
C GLY A 25 2.79 14.47 -7.11
N ARG A 26 4.10 14.34 -6.90
CA ARG A 26 5.00 13.46 -7.68
C ARG A 26 5.55 12.27 -6.90
N ALA A 27 5.23 12.18 -5.61
CA ALA A 27 5.70 11.14 -4.70
C ALA A 27 7.22 10.95 -4.65
N ASN A 28 7.84 11.41 -3.56
CA ASN A 28 9.20 10.97 -3.20
C ASN A 28 9.11 9.52 -2.67
N PHE A 29 9.13 8.53 -3.57
CA PHE A 29 8.66 7.19 -3.27
C PHE A 29 9.71 6.30 -2.60
N THR A 30 11.00 6.63 -2.75
CA THR A 30 12.09 5.98 -2.01
C THR A 30 13.35 6.83 -2.05
N ASN A 31 14.40 6.38 -1.38
CA ASN A 31 15.75 6.94 -1.47
C ASN A 31 16.74 5.84 -1.90
N VAL A 32 17.79 6.18 -2.65
CA VAL A 32 18.84 5.22 -3.04
C VAL A 32 19.66 4.75 -1.84
N ASP A 33 19.89 5.63 -0.86
CA ASP A 33 20.74 5.39 0.31
C ASP A 33 19.88 5.17 1.57
N VAL A 34 19.20 4.02 1.63
CA VAL A 34 18.37 3.64 2.79
C VAL A 34 19.11 2.65 3.68
N THR A 35 19.34 3.05 4.92
CA THR A 35 19.89 2.21 5.99
C THR A 35 19.03 2.34 7.26
N ALA A 36 19.22 1.44 8.23
CA ALA A 36 18.53 1.54 9.51
C ALA A 36 18.83 2.85 10.27
N ALA A 37 19.97 3.50 10.00
CA ALA A 37 20.35 4.77 10.62
C ALA A 37 19.49 5.96 10.13
N ASN A 38 18.77 5.82 9.01
CA ASN A 38 17.87 6.84 8.50
C ASN A 38 16.51 6.87 9.22
N PHE A 39 16.28 5.97 10.19
CA PHE A 39 15.01 5.84 10.92
C PHE A 39 15.22 6.03 12.43
N LEU A 40 14.31 6.77 13.06
CA LEU A 40 14.30 6.93 14.51
C LEU A 40 13.52 5.78 15.17
N SER A 41 14.15 5.13 16.15
CA SER A 41 13.55 4.07 16.94
C SER A 41 14.27 3.90 18.27
N GLU A 42 13.54 3.54 19.33
CA GLU A 42 14.13 3.10 20.60
C GLU A 42 14.98 1.83 20.43
N ASN A 43 14.69 1.02 19.41
CA ASN A 43 15.53 -0.09 19.00
C ASN A 43 16.15 0.21 17.63
N PRO A 44 17.39 0.74 17.57
CA PRO A 44 18.05 1.12 16.32
C PRO A 44 18.18 -0.02 15.29
N ARG A 45 18.10 -1.28 15.72
CA ARG A 45 18.22 -2.45 14.83
C ARG A 45 16.88 -2.95 14.30
N PHE A 46 15.74 -2.42 14.77
CA PHE A 46 14.41 -2.93 14.45
C PHE A 46 14.15 -3.00 12.94
N ALA A 47 14.45 -1.92 12.20
CA ALA A 47 14.20 -1.85 10.76
C ALA A 47 15.17 -2.70 9.91
N LYS A 48 16.32 -3.13 10.46
CA LYS A 48 17.39 -3.76 9.69
C LYS A 48 16.91 -4.99 8.91
N SER A 49 16.12 -5.85 9.55
CA SER A 49 15.62 -7.06 8.89
C SER A 49 14.63 -6.75 7.76
N ALA A 50 13.69 -5.83 7.98
CA ALA A 50 12.72 -5.45 6.95
C ALA A 50 13.41 -4.85 5.73
N LEU A 51 14.33 -3.89 5.95
CA LEU A 51 15.07 -3.21 4.88
C LEU A 51 15.96 -4.16 4.07
N SER A 52 16.47 -5.24 4.67
CA SER A 52 17.24 -6.25 3.95
C SER A 52 16.41 -7.19 3.07
N ARG A 53 15.10 -7.32 3.35
CA ARG A 53 14.19 -8.24 2.64
C ARG A 53 13.42 -7.56 1.52
N PHE A 54 13.31 -6.23 1.58
CA PHE A 54 12.69 -5.41 0.55
C PHE A 54 13.43 -4.07 0.48
N THR A 55 14.32 -3.97 -0.49
CA THR A 55 15.26 -2.86 -0.69
C THR A 55 14.65 -1.76 -1.56
N PRO A 56 15.24 -0.54 -1.59
CA PRO A 56 14.85 0.47 -2.57
C PRO A 56 14.94 -0.03 -4.01
N ALA A 57 15.94 -0.86 -4.33
CA ALA A 57 16.12 -1.43 -5.66
C ALA A 57 14.95 -2.36 -6.06
N ASP A 58 14.40 -3.12 -5.11
CA ASP A 58 13.24 -3.98 -5.35
C ASP A 58 11.99 -3.15 -5.70
N PHE A 59 11.77 -2.03 -5.00
CA PHE A 59 10.67 -1.13 -5.32
C PHE A 59 10.88 -0.42 -6.65
N VAL A 60 12.10 0.04 -6.95
CA VAL A 60 12.43 0.62 -8.26
C VAL A 60 12.21 -0.38 -9.39
N ALA A 61 12.55 -1.66 -9.19
CA ALA A 61 12.29 -2.69 -10.19
C ALA A 61 10.77 -2.86 -10.45
N LEU A 62 9.93 -2.77 -9.41
CA LEU A 62 8.48 -2.78 -9.57
C LEU A 62 7.98 -1.55 -10.34
N VAL A 63 8.47 -0.35 -10.00
CA VAL A 63 8.13 0.90 -10.70
C VAL A 63 8.48 0.82 -12.18
N LYS A 64 9.67 0.30 -12.51
CA LYS A 64 10.11 0.08 -13.91
C LYS A 64 9.28 -0.97 -14.63
N LYS A 65 8.90 -2.07 -13.96
CA LYS A 65 8.04 -3.13 -14.52
C LYS A 65 6.68 -2.57 -14.98
N HIS A 66 6.16 -1.55 -14.28
CA HIS A 66 4.91 -0.86 -14.65
C HIS A 66 5.12 0.34 -15.59
N GLY A 67 6.34 0.54 -16.10
CA GLY A 67 6.63 1.58 -17.09
C GLY A 67 6.54 3.01 -16.55
N ILE A 68 6.69 3.19 -15.23
CA ILE A 68 6.60 4.50 -14.60
C ILE A 68 7.97 5.17 -14.67
N ALA A 69 8.04 6.31 -15.35
CA ALA A 69 9.24 7.13 -15.43
C ALA A 69 9.46 7.92 -14.13
N PHE A 70 10.72 8.03 -13.73
CA PHE A 70 11.13 8.71 -12.51
C PHE A 70 12.55 9.26 -12.65
N HIS A 71 12.88 10.23 -11.82
CA HIS A 71 14.22 10.82 -11.72
C HIS A 71 14.67 10.92 -10.26
N GLU A 72 15.99 10.98 -10.08
CA GLU A 72 16.57 11.40 -8.81
C GLU A 72 16.55 12.93 -8.72
N LYS A 73 16.21 13.46 -7.55
CA LYS A 73 16.28 14.89 -7.26
C LYS A 73 17.55 15.24 -6.48
N HIS A 74 17.47 15.26 -5.14
CA HIS A 74 18.57 15.65 -4.28
C HIS A 74 18.78 14.60 -3.20
N LYS A 75 20.05 14.29 -2.91
CA LYS A 75 20.45 13.31 -1.87
C LYS A 75 19.72 11.97 -2.05
N GLY A 76 19.71 11.41 -3.26
CA GLY A 76 19.16 10.07 -3.49
C GLY A 76 17.64 9.96 -3.56
N GLN A 77 16.90 11.07 -3.44
CA GLN A 77 15.42 11.04 -3.44
C GLN A 77 14.87 10.75 -4.83
N LEU A 78 14.01 9.73 -4.97
CA LEU A 78 13.41 9.35 -6.25
C LEU A 78 11.96 9.82 -6.35
N PHE A 79 11.63 10.49 -7.45
CA PHE A 79 10.32 11.07 -7.71
C PHE A 79 9.75 10.60 -9.04
N CYS A 80 8.45 10.35 -9.12
CA CYS A 80 7.79 10.13 -10.40
C CYS A 80 7.88 11.39 -11.27
N ASP A 81 8.03 11.20 -12.58
CA ASP A 81 8.12 12.32 -13.52
C ASP A 81 6.76 13.02 -13.69
N ARG A 82 5.68 12.22 -13.79
CA ARG A 82 4.34 12.72 -14.10
C ARG A 82 3.53 13.01 -12.85
N SER A 83 3.19 11.98 -12.08
CA SER A 83 2.26 12.08 -10.96
C SER A 83 2.42 10.93 -9.97
N ALA A 84 2.10 11.18 -8.70
CA ALA A 84 1.92 10.17 -7.67
C ALA A 84 0.77 9.19 -7.99
N GLU A 85 -0.20 9.62 -8.81
CA GLU A 85 -1.29 8.76 -9.28
C GLU A 85 -0.79 7.53 -10.04
N ASP A 86 0.37 7.62 -10.71
CA ASP A 86 0.98 6.49 -11.39
C ASP A 86 1.35 5.37 -10.40
N LEU A 87 1.90 5.72 -9.24
CA LEU A 87 2.20 4.76 -8.18
C LEU A 87 0.93 4.19 -7.54
N ILE A 88 -0.10 5.02 -7.37
CA ILE A 88 -1.38 4.55 -6.84
C ILE A 88 -1.97 3.53 -7.82
N ALA A 89 -2.02 3.84 -9.11
CA ALA A 89 -2.49 2.93 -10.14
C ALA A 89 -1.70 1.61 -10.16
N MET A 90 -0.37 1.67 -10.07
CA MET A 90 0.49 0.49 -9.95
C MET A 90 0.14 -0.37 -8.73
N LEU A 91 0.02 0.23 -7.54
CA LEU A 91 -0.32 -0.51 -6.32
C LEU A 91 -1.72 -1.14 -6.43
N LEU A 92 -2.68 -0.43 -7.02
CA LEU A 92 -4.02 -0.97 -7.25
C LEU A 92 -4.03 -2.11 -8.26
N ALA A 93 -3.18 -2.06 -9.28
CA ALA A 93 -2.99 -3.14 -10.25
C ALA A 93 -2.35 -4.38 -9.61
N GLU A 94 -1.34 -4.22 -8.76
CA GLU A 94 -0.73 -5.33 -8.00
C GLU A 94 -1.73 -5.95 -6.99
N CYS A 95 -2.61 -5.14 -6.37
CA CYS A 95 -3.75 -5.65 -5.60
C CYS A 95 -4.70 -6.49 -6.46
N ALA A 96 -5.07 -5.99 -7.64
CA ALA A 96 -5.97 -6.72 -8.55
C ALA A 96 -5.34 -8.04 -9.02
N ALA A 97 -4.06 -8.03 -9.40
CA ALA A 97 -3.31 -9.24 -9.75
C ALA A 97 -3.19 -10.24 -8.59
N GLY A 98 -3.17 -9.74 -7.35
CA GLY A 98 -3.20 -10.55 -6.14
C GLY A 98 -4.59 -11.05 -5.72
N GLY A 99 -5.67 -10.65 -6.40
CA GLY A 99 -7.04 -10.96 -5.98
C GLY A 99 -7.41 -10.32 -4.63
N VAL A 100 -6.82 -9.17 -4.30
CA VAL A 100 -7.07 -8.46 -3.04
C VAL A 100 -8.42 -7.75 -3.09
N GLU A 101 -9.28 -8.06 -2.13
CA GLU A 101 -10.53 -7.33 -1.93
C GLU A 101 -10.25 -6.02 -1.18
N ARG A 102 -10.99 -4.96 -1.49
CA ARG A 102 -10.83 -3.66 -0.84
C ARG A 102 -12.19 -3.06 -0.51
N TRP A 103 -12.37 -2.62 0.73
CA TRP A 103 -13.57 -1.90 1.17
C TRP A 103 -13.19 -0.49 1.64
N GLN A 104 -13.79 0.50 0.97
CA GLN A 104 -13.70 1.89 1.38
C GLN A 104 -14.96 2.68 0.91
N PRO A 105 -15.42 3.71 1.65
CA PRO A 105 -14.98 4.02 3.02
C PRO A 105 -15.48 2.98 4.03
N CYS A 106 -14.59 2.50 4.89
CA CYS A 106 -14.83 1.47 5.90
C CYS A 106 -13.94 1.72 7.14
N GLY A 107 -14.44 2.50 8.09
CA GLY A 107 -13.76 2.70 9.38
C GLY A 107 -13.84 1.45 10.28
N VAL A 108 -12.69 1.03 10.82
CA VAL A 108 -12.62 -0.06 11.80
C VAL A 108 -12.90 0.50 13.19
N LYS A 109 -13.99 0.06 13.83
CA LYS A 109 -14.42 0.54 15.16
C LYS A 109 -13.94 -0.33 16.32
N ASN A 110 -13.83 -1.63 16.10
CA ASN A 110 -13.44 -2.58 17.14
C ASN A 110 -12.70 -3.78 16.53
N THR A 111 -11.85 -4.41 17.33
CA THR A 111 -11.12 -5.63 16.97
C THR A 111 -11.21 -6.64 18.10
N ASP A 112 -11.68 -7.86 17.82
CA ASP A 112 -11.73 -8.95 18.80
C ASP A 112 -10.66 -9.99 18.44
N ARG A 113 -9.89 -10.46 19.44
CA ARG A 113 -8.89 -11.53 19.27
C ARG A 113 -9.46 -12.83 18.71
N LYS A 114 -10.75 -13.12 18.88
CA LYS A 114 -11.41 -14.30 18.26
C LYS A 114 -11.37 -14.27 16.73
N PHE A 115 -11.20 -13.09 16.13
CA PHE A 115 -11.01 -12.91 14.70
C PHE A 115 -9.78 -13.66 14.16
N ASN A 116 -8.73 -13.81 14.96
CA ASN A 116 -7.44 -14.40 14.54
C ASN A 116 -7.48 -15.93 14.32
N ARG A 117 -8.63 -16.59 14.59
CA ARG A 117 -8.84 -18.03 14.38
C ARG A 117 -9.97 -18.37 13.41
N MET A 118 -10.57 -17.37 12.76
CA MET A 118 -11.70 -17.64 11.86
C MET A 118 -11.25 -18.32 10.57
N ARG A 119 -11.85 -19.49 10.29
CA ARG A 119 -11.79 -20.09 8.96
C ARG A 119 -12.51 -19.17 7.96
N PRO A 120 -12.08 -19.11 6.69
CA PRO A 120 -12.66 -18.23 5.67
C PRO A 120 -14.19 -18.30 5.50
N SER A 121 -14.84 -19.39 5.95
CA SER A 121 -16.29 -19.57 5.90
C SER A 121 -17.09 -18.70 6.90
N MET A 122 -16.42 -18.06 7.87
CA MET A 122 -17.07 -17.43 9.02
C MET A 122 -17.08 -15.89 8.96
N ALA A 123 -16.49 -15.28 7.92
CA ALA A 123 -16.42 -13.83 7.73
C ALA A 123 -17.78 -13.14 7.52
N ARG A 124 -18.90 -13.88 7.35
CA ARG A 124 -20.26 -13.32 7.27
C ARG A 124 -20.84 -12.87 8.61
N VAL A 125 -20.18 -13.18 9.74
CA VAL A 125 -20.79 -13.06 11.08
C VAL A 125 -20.43 -11.75 11.79
N PHE A 126 -19.42 -11.00 11.32
CA PHE A 126 -19.08 -9.73 11.97
C PHE A 126 -19.77 -8.54 11.29
N GLY A 127 -20.50 -7.78 12.10
CA GLY A 127 -21.15 -6.52 11.76
C GLY A 127 -20.15 -5.43 11.36
N PHE A 128 -19.51 -5.61 10.20
CA PHE A 128 -19.04 -4.49 9.42
C PHE A 128 -20.29 -3.82 8.84
N GLU A 129 -20.69 -2.71 9.45
CA GLU A 129 -21.69 -1.82 8.87
C GLU A 129 -21.04 -1.09 7.68
N THR A 130 -20.85 -1.83 6.59
CA THR A 130 -20.63 -1.26 5.28
C THR A 130 -21.68 -1.86 4.38
N ARG A 131 -22.60 -1.02 3.91
CA ARG A 131 -23.36 -1.37 2.71
C ARG A 131 -22.29 -1.66 1.66
N ARG A 132 -22.21 -2.90 1.13
CA ARG A 132 -21.42 -3.15 -0.09
C ARG A 132 -21.78 -2.02 -1.06
N PRO A 133 -20.83 -1.19 -1.52
CA PRO A 133 -21.13 -0.23 -2.56
C PRO A 133 -21.69 -1.03 -3.73
N ARG A 134 -22.88 -0.66 -4.23
CA ARG A 134 -23.42 -1.26 -5.45
C ARG A 134 -22.35 -1.07 -6.53
N GLN A 135 -21.89 -2.16 -7.12
CA GLN A 135 -21.21 -2.09 -8.41
C GLN A 135 -22.21 -1.48 -9.40
N THR A 136 -22.03 -0.21 -9.74
CA THR A 136 -22.63 0.34 -10.95
C THR A 136 -21.94 -0.36 -12.11
N LYS A 137 -22.68 -1.22 -12.82
CA LYS A 137 -22.28 -1.65 -14.16
C LYS A 137 -22.15 -0.38 -14.99
N ALA A 138 -20.98 -0.16 -15.58
CA ALA A 138 -20.85 0.77 -16.70
C ALA A 138 -21.42 0.03 -17.92
N ASP A 139 -22.40 0.65 -18.57
CA ASP A 139 -22.86 0.31 -19.91
C ASP A 139 -21.81 0.73 -20.95
#